data_AF-A0A7C2WEC9-F1
#
_entry.id   AF-A0A7C2WEC9-F1
#
_cell.length_a   1.000
_cell.length_b   1.000
_cell.length_c   1.000
_cell.angle_alpha   90.00
_cell.angle_beta   90.00
_cell.angle_gamma   90.00
#
_symmetry.space_group_name_H-M   'P 1'
#
loop_
_entity.id
_entity.type
_entity.pdbx_description
1 polymer ?
#
loop_
_entity_poly.entity_id
_entity_poly.type
_entity_poly.pdbx_seq_one_letter_code
_entity_poly.pdbx_strand_id
1 'polypeptide(L)'
;MTSAPTAEEFIELASKVRALLREERKKVDVGSYESHGSLAKIKDNVRRLVVIGDIHGDYESLAKILSRVDPKEALLVFLGDYIDRGRQSPQVVYEILSAKLKSPASVLLLMGNHEGPPELPVYPHDFPFQLMDLYGKSWKDVYYSVMLCFRELYACSFFEGSLFMVHGGVPTRPIDLDSLTKASQKLDLLEELLWNDP
;
A
#
# COMPACT_ATOMS: atom_id res chain seq x y z
N MET A 1 -13.34 13.14 -18.10
CA MET A 1 -12.03 12.46 -18.13
C MET A 1 -11.04 13.41 -17.48
N THR A 2 -10.61 13.12 -16.26
CA THR A 2 -9.47 13.82 -15.66
C THR A 2 -8.23 13.42 -16.46
N SER A 3 -7.44 14.39 -16.90
CA SER A 3 -6.16 14.14 -17.56
C SER A 3 -5.24 13.34 -16.63
N ALA A 4 -4.41 12.46 -17.19
CA ALA A 4 -3.37 11.79 -16.41
C ALA A 4 -2.47 12.85 -15.73
N PRO A 5 -2.05 12.63 -14.47
CA PRO A 5 -1.18 13.57 -13.77
C PRO A 5 0.16 13.67 -14.50
N THR A 6 0.76 14.85 -14.50
CA THR A 6 2.12 15.06 -15.01
C THR A 6 3.13 14.27 -14.17
N ALA A 7 4.32 14.02 -14.73
CA ALA A 7 5.39 13.34 -14.00
C ALA A 7 5.77 14.09 -12.70
N GLU A 8 5.79 15.42 -12.75
CA GLU A 8 6.11 16.28 -11.60
C GLU A 8 5.06 16.15 -10.49
N GLU A 9 3.77 16.21 -10.83
CA GLU A 9 2.67 16.02 -9.88
C GLU A 9 2.72 14.63 -9.23
N PHE A 10 3.04 13.58 -10.00
CA PHE A 10 3.13 12.23 -9.48
C PHE A 10 4.34 12.07 -8.53
N ILE A 11 5.50 12.59 -8.91
CA ILE A 11 6.71 12.59 -8.06
C ILE A 11 6.45 13.34 -6.76
N GLU A 12 5.80 14.50 -6.83
CA GLU A 12 5.46 15.31 -5.66
C GLU A 12 4.49 14.56 -4.73
N LEU A 13 3.43 13.96 -5.29
CA LEU A 13 2.48 13.17 -4.52
C LEU A 13 3.16 11.98 -3.81
N ALA A 14 3.95 11.19 -4.56
CA ALA A 14 4.66 10.05 -4.00
C ALA A 14 5.63 10.48 -2.89
N SER A 15 6.31 11.62 -3.06
CA SER A 15 7.21 12.17 -2.05
C SER A 15 6.47 12.61 -0.78
N LYS A 16 5.32 13.28 -0.92
CA LYS A 16 4.47 13.70 0.21
C LYS A 16 3.92 12.49 0.97
N VAL A 17 3.41 11.48 0.27
CA VAL A 17 2.87 10.28 0.91
C VAL A 17 3.97 9.45 1.57
N ARG A 18 5.14 9.33 0.95
CA ARG A 18 6.32 8.71 1.57
C ARG A 18 6.69 9.41 2.88
N ALA A 19 6.73 10.75 2.90
CA ALA A 19 7.01 11.50 4.12
C ALA A 19 5.93 11.28 5.19
N LEU A 20 4.66 11.28 4.79
CA LEU A 20 3.53 10.97 5.68
C LEU A 20 3.67 9.58 6.31
N LEU A 21 3.87 8.53 5.50
CA LEU A 21 4.01 7.15 5.97
C LEU A 21 5.20 7.00 6.93
N ARG A 22 6.33 7.67 6.66
CA ARG A 22 7.47 7.70 7.59
C ARG A 22 7.13 8.31 8.93
N GLU A 23 6.35 9.38 8.95
CA GLU A 23 5.91 10.01 10.18
C GLU A 23 4.86 9.16 10.91
N GLU A 24 3.96 8.48 10.18
CA GLU A 24 3.01 7.52 10.76
C GLU A 24 3.73 6.35 11.44
N ARG A 25 4.75 5.77 10.79
CA ARG A 25 5.58 4.67 11.35
C ARG A 25 6.33 5.04 12.63
N LYS A 26 6.47 6.34 12.94
CA LYS A 26 7.07 6.85 14.20
C LYS A 26 6.03 7.19 15.27
N LYS A 27 4.77 7.33 14.91
CA LYS A 27 3.67 7.67 15.82
C LYS A 27 3.03 6.40 16.34
N VAL A 28 2.60 6.44 17.60
CA VAL A 28 1.79 5.35 18.15
C VAL A 28 0.34 5.45 17.66
N ASP A 29 -0.27 6.63 17.57
CA ASP A 29 -1.67 6.79 17.16
C ASP A 29 -1.79 7.57 15.84
N VAL A 30 -2.41 6.96 14.84
CA VAL A 30 -2.68 7.55 13.51
C VAL A 30 -4.17 7.89 13.34
N GLY A 31 -5.00 7.66 14.36
CA GLY A 31 -6.43 7.94 14.37
C GLY A 31 -7.24 6.66 14.50
N SER A 32 -7.47 5.97 13.37
CA SER A 32 -8.22 4.69 13.30
C SER A 32 -7.36 3.46 13.62
N TYR A 33 -6.04 3.62 13.64
CA TYR A 33 -5.10 2.55 13.96
C TYR A 33 -3.90 3.10 14.71
N GLU A 34 -3.29 2.24 15.50
CA GLU A 34 -1.97 2.45 16.08
C GLU A 34 -0.89 1.94 15.14
N SER A 35 0.23 2.64 15.09
CA SER A 35 1.34 2.31 14.22
C SER A 35 2.55 1.88 15.05
N HIS A 36 3.08 0.70 14.73
CA HIS A 36 4.18 0.05 15.43
C HIS A 36 5.21 -0.38 14.38
N GLY A 37 5.95 0.60 13.82
CA GLY A 37 6.85 0.34 12.70
C GLY A 37 6.09 -0.14 11.46
N SER A 38 6.39 -1.33 10.93
CA SER A 38 5.67 -1.92 9.78
C SER A 38 4.38 -2.65 10.12
N LEU A 39 3.95 -2.63 11.39
CA LEU A 39 2.72 -3.24 11.88
C LEU A 39 1.69 -2.16 12.21
N ALA A 40 0.45 -2.31 11.71
CA ALA A 40 -0.67 -1.46 12.12
C ALA A 40 -1.68 -2.25 12.98
N LYS A 41 -2.01 -1.72 14.16
CA LYS A 41 -3.07 -2.26 15.02
C LYS A 41 -4.33 -1.42 14.87
N ILE A 42 -5.39 -1.99 14.30
CA ILE A 42 -6.68 -1.31 14.17
C ILE A 42 -7.30 -1.14 15.56
N LYS A 43 -7.82 0.06 15.82
CA LYS A 43 -8.43 0.41 17.12
C LYS A 43 -9.89 -0.01 17.16
N ASP A 44 -10.36 -0.38 18.36
CA ASP A 44 -11.73 -0.88 18.59
C ASP A 44 -12.83 0.16 18.28
N ASN A 45 -12.47 1.44 18.18
CA ASN A 45 -13.42 2.51 17.83
C ASN A 45 -13.75 2.55 16.33
N VAL A 46 -13.06 1.76 15.49
CA VAL A 46 -13.38 1.62 14.06
C VAL A 46 -14.67 0.83 13.91
N ARG A 47 -15.74 1.51 13.51
CA ARG A 47 -17.08 0.91 13.38
C ARG A 47 -17.28 0.13 12.08
N ARG A 48 -16.56 0.50 11.03
CA ARG A 48 -16.65 -0.13 9.72
C ARG A 48 -15.27 -0.28 9.11
N LEU A 49 -14.95 -1.51 8.75
CA LEU A 49 -13.75 -1.87 8.03
C LEU A 49 -14.12 -2.22 6.59
N VAL A 50 -13.39 -1.66 5.63
CA VAL A 50 -13.49 -2.04 4.21
C VAL A 50 -12.12 -2.54 3.78
N VAL A 51 -12.01 -3.85 3.63
CA VAL A 51 -10.79 -4.52 3.20
C VAL A 51 -10.82 -4.70 1.69
N ILE A 52 -9.76 -4.26 1.02
CA ILE A 52 -9.63 -4.24 -0.44
C ILE A 52 -8.42 -5.10 -0.79
N GLY A 53 -8.65 -6.19 -1.50
CA GLY A 53 -7.60 -7.05 -2.04
C GLY A 53 -6.96 -6.47 -3.30
N ASP A 54 -6.42 -7.34 -4.13
CA ASP A 54 -5.66 -6.98 -5.33
C ASP A 54 -6.43 -6.04 -6.26
N ILE A 55 -5.70 -5.06 -6.81
CA ILE A 55 -6.24 -4.08 -7.75
C ILE A 55 -5.58 -4.25 -9.12
N HIS A 56 -4.27 -4.51 -9.16
CA HIS A 56 -3.52 -4.83 -10.38
C HIS A 56 -3.83 -3.90 -11.55
N GLY A 57 -3.73 -2.59 -11.34
CA GLY A 57 -3.98 -1.62 -12.41
C GLY A 57 -5.42 -1.60 -12.96
N ASP A 58 -6.42 -2.17 -12.29
CA ASP A 58 -7.85 -2.01 -12.60
C ASP A 58 -8.41 -0.74 -11.95
N TYR A 59 -8.20 0.39 -12.65
CA TYR A 59 -8.67 1.69 -12.19
C TYR A 59 -10.20 1.80 -12.12
N GLU A 60 -10.94 1.14 -13.02
CA GLU A 60 -12.40 1.23 -13.05
C GLU A 60 -13.01 0.60 -11.79
N SER A 61 -12.53 -0.58 -11.40
CA SER A 61 -12.93 -1.23 -10.15
C SER A 61 -12.55 -0.40 -8.93
N LEU A 62 -11.32 0.15 -8.88
CA LEU A 62 -10.90 1.04 -7.79
C LEU A 62 -11.81 2.26 -7.66
N ALA A 63 -12.05 2.98 -8.75
CA ALA A 63 -12.91 4.18 -8.75
C ALA A 63 -14.32 3.84 -8.26
N LYS A 64 -14.86 2.68 -8.67
CA LYS A 64 -16.16 2.19 -8.21
C LYS A 64 -16.17 1.87 -6.72
N ILE A 65 -15.13 1.24 -6.18
CA ILE A 65 -14.99 0.99 -4.73
C ILE A 65 -14.97 2.31 -3.97
N LEU A 66 -14.10 3.24 -4.36
CA LEU A 66 -13.96 4.54 -3.69
C LEU A 66 -15.23 5.39 -3.77
N SER A 67 -16.01 5.28 -4.85
CA SER A 67 -17.29 5.98 -4.97
C SER A 67 -18.38 5.50 -4.00
N ARG A 68 -18.21 4.31 -3.40
CA ARG A 68 -19.19 3.66 -2.51
C ARG A 68 -18.86 3.79 -1.03
N VAL A 69 -17.70 4.36 -0.69
CA VAL A 69 -17.22 4.44 0.69
C VAL A 69 -16.83 5.86 0.99
N ASP A 70 -17.43 6.46 2.03
CA ASP A 70 -16.93 7.69 2.61
C ASP A 70 -15.79 7.34 3.59
N PRO A 71 -14.54 7.80 3.37
CA PRO A 71 -13.43 7.59 4.30
C PRO A 71 -13.67 8.15 5.71
N LYS A 72 -14.67 9.02 5.92
CA LYS A 72 -15.06 9.48 7.26
C LYS A 72 -15.82 8.44 8.07
N GLU A 73 -16.46 7.49 7.40
CA GLU A 73 -17.36 6.51 8.00
C GLU A 73 -16.74 5.10 8.07
N ALA A 74 -15.56 4.89 7.48
CA ALA A 74 -14.88 3.60 7.45
C ALA A 74 -13.36 3.75 7.41
N LEU A 75 -12.65 2.76 7.95
CA LEU A 75 -11.24 2.52 7.67
C LEU A 75 -11.13 1.66 6.40
N LEU A 76 -10.48 2.22 5.37
CA LEU A 76 -10.11 1.51 4.16
C LEU A 76 -8.75 0.83 4.40
N VAL A 77 -8.70 -0.50 4.26
CA VAL A 77 -7.46 -1.28 4.35
C VAL A 77 -7.19 -1.90 3.00
N PHE A 78 -6.14 -1.44 2.35
CA PHE A 78 -5.64 -1.99 1.10
C PHE A 78 -4.61 -3.06 1.41
N LEU A 79 -4.80 -4.28 0.90
CA LEU A 79 -3.94 -5.42 1.20
C LEU A 79 -2.67 -5.48 0.36
N GLY A 80 -2.56 -4.68 -0.71
CA GLY A 80 -1.41 -4.69 -1.61
C GLY A 80 -1.83 -4.88 -3.07
N ASP A 81 -0.85 -5.13 -3.93
CA ASP A 81 -0.99 -5.46 -5.35
C ASP A 81 -1.77 -4.41 -6.13
N TYR A 82 -1.21 -3.20 -6.10
CA TYR A 82 -1.72 -2.02 -6.77
C TYR A 82 -1.31 -2.01 -8.24
N ILE A 83 -0.09 -2.48 -8.53
CA ILE A 83 0.52 -2.40 -9.85
C ILE A 83 0.53 -3.74 -10.60
N ASP A 84 0.93 -3.67 -11.87
CA ASP A 84 1.10 -4.79 -12.81
C ASP A 84 -0.18 -5.54 -13.19
N ARG A 85 -0.06 -6.41 -14.22
CA ARG A 85 -1.11 -7.23 -14.85
C ARG A 85 -2.20 -6.44 -15.59
N GLY A 86 -2.76 -5.39 -14.98
CA GLY A 86 -3.71 -4.49 -15.61
C GLY A 86 -3.05 -3.31 -16.31
N ARG A 87 -3.88 -2.48 -16.95
CA ARG A 87 -3.43 -1.45 -17.91
C ARG A 87 -3.29 -0.05 -17.33
N GLN A 88 -3.74 0.18 -16.10
CA GLN A 88 -3.88 1.51 -15.51
C GLN A 88 -3.20 1.61 -14.13
N SER A 89 -2.06 0.93 -13.96
CA SER A 89 -1.29 0.97 -12.71
C SER A 89 -0.89 2.40 -12.30
N PRO A 90 -0.43 3.30 -13.21
CA PRO A 90 -0.17 4.70 -12.85
C PRO A 90 -1.39 5.42 -12.25
N GLN A 91 -2.59 5.22 -12.81
CA GLN A 91 -3.82 5.84 -12.33
C GLN A 91 -4.24 5.25 -10.98
N VAL A 92 -4.13 3.93 -10.81
CA VAL A 92 -4.41 3.24 -9.54
C VAL A 92 -3.52 3.79 -8.42
N VAL A 93 -2.20 3.81 -8.65
CA VAL A 93 -1.25 4.29 -7.64
C VAL A 93 -1.51 5.75 -7.32
N TYR A 94 -1.69 6.61 -8.34
CA TYR A 94 -1.96 8.02 -8.10
C TYR A 94 -3.24 8.25 -7.27
N GLU A 95 -4.31 7.51 -7.56
CA GLU A 95 -5.58 7.59 -6.83
C GLU A 95 -5.44 7.10 -5.38
N ILE A 96 -4.76 5.97 -5.15
CA ILE A 96 -4.52 5.42 -3.80
C ILE A 96 -3.67 6.37 -2.95
N LEU A 97 -2.58 6.89 -3.52
CA LEU A 97 -1.71 7.85 -2.83
C LEU A 97 -2.45 9.16 -2.54
N SER A 98 -3.30 9.62 -3.47
CA SER A 98 -4.16 10.80 -3.26
C SER A 98 -5.16 10.57 -2.13
N ALA A 99 -5.81 9.40 -2.09
CA ALA A 99 -6.72 9.02 -1.02
C ALA A 99 -6.01 8.96 0.34
N LYS A 100 -4.81 8.37 0.40
CA LYS A 100 -3.98 8.33 1.61
C LYS A 100 -3.62 9.72 2.11
N LEU A 101 -3.19 10.61 1.21
CA LEU A 101 -2.84 11.99 1.60
C LEU A 101 -4.06 12.79 2.08
N LYS A 102 -5.22 12.57 1.44
CA LYS A 102 -6.48 13.26 1.77
C LYS A 102 -7.09 12.78 3.09
N SER A 103 -6.95 11.51 3.43
CA SER A 103 -7.54 10.92 4.64
C SER A 103 -6.56 9.98 5.36
N PRO A 104 -5.44 10.50 5.91
CA PRO A 104 -4.37 9.68 6.48
C PRO A 104 -4.83 8.72 7.58
N ALA A 105 -5.77 9.17 8.41
CA ALA A 105 -6.31 8.42 9.53
C ALA A 105 -7.31 7.32 9.12
N SER A 106 -7.77 7.30 7.86
CA SER A 106 -8.83 6.39 7.39
C SER A 106 -8.42 5.53 6.21
N VAL A 107 -7.16 5.63 5.77
CA VAL A 107 -6.60 4.84 4.67
C VAL A 107 -5.33 4.18 5.17
N LEU A 108 -5.36 2.85 5.30
CA LEU A 108 -4.22 2.02 5.63
C LEU A 108 -3.78 1.26 4.38
N LEU A 109 -2.51 1.41 4.03
CA LEU A 109 -1.92 0.78 2.85
C LEU A 109 -0.92 -0.28 3.27
N LEU A 110 -1.21 -1.55 2.96
CA LEU A 110 -0.26 -2.64 3.10
C LEU A 110 0.58 -2.81 1.83
N MET A 111 1.67 -3.54 1.95
CA MET A 111 2.53 -3.94 0.84
C MET A 111 2.01 -5.25 0.26
N GLY A 112 1.83 -5.31 -1.06
CA GLY A 112 1.70 -6.58 -1.79
C GLY A 112 3.05 -7.07 -2.28
N ASN A 113 3.10 -8.25 -2.90
CA ASN A 113 4.36 -8.72 -3.46
C ASN A 113 4.81 -7.82 -4.62
N HIS A 114 3.89 -7.26 -5.40
CA HIS A 114 4.19 -6.34 -6.51
C HIS A 114 4.75 -4.98 -6.07
N GLU A 115 4.56 -4.58 -4.81
CA GLU A 115 5.20 -3.39 -4.21
C GLU A 115 6.48 -3.72 -3.42
N GLY A 116 6.91 -4.98 -3.48
CA GLY A 116 8.02 -5.53 -2.72
C GLY A 116 9.37 -4.88 -3.04
N PRO A 117 10.37 -5.14 -2.18
CA PRO A 117 11.73 -4.68 -2.43
C PRO A 117 12.34 -5.44 -3.62
N PRO A 118 13.34 -4.88 -4.33
CA PRO A 118 13.93 -5.51 -5.52
C PRO A 118 14.58 -6.88 -5.24
N GLU A 119 14.87 -7.20 -3.98
CA GLU A 119 15.35 -8.49 -3.52
C GLU A 119 14.28 -9.61 -3.60
N LEU A 120 12.99 -9.25 -3.67
CA LEU A 120 11.85 -10.16 -3.86
C LEU A 120 11.17 -9.85 -5.20
N PRO A 121 11.77 -10.25 -6.33
CA PRO A 121 11.28 -9.86 -7.65
C PRO A 121 9.94 -10.52 -7.98
N VAL A 122 9.07 -9.77 -8.67
CA VAL A 122 7.76 -10.23 -9.13
C VAL A 122 7.71 -10.50 -10.62
N TYR A 123 6.71 -11.27 -11.03
CA TYR A 123 6.35 -11.44 -12.42
C TYR A 123 4.81 -11.49 -12.59
N PRO A 124 4.23 -10.73 -13.55
CA PRO A 124 4.90 -9.77 -14.44
C PRO A 124 5.29 -8.46 -13.73
N HIS A 125 6.16 -7.66 -14.35
CA HIS A 125 6.55 -6.33 -13.86
C HIS A 125 6.31 -5.29 -14.98
N ASP A 126 5.04 -4.95 -15.19
CA ASP A 126 4.55 -4.14 -16.32
C ASP A 126 4.62 -2.63 -16.05
N PHE A 127 4.62 -2.23 -14.78
CA PHE A 127 4.56 -0.84 -14.34
C PHE A 127 5.64 0.06 -14.95
N PRO A 128 6.93 -0.35 -15.06
CA PRO A 128 7.94 0.46 -15.74
C PRO A 128 7.59 0.80 -17.20
N PHE A 129 6.99 -0.14 -17.93
CA PHE A 129 6.61 0.06 -19.33
C PHE A 129 5.43 1.03 -19.45
N GLN A 130 4.43 0.92 -18.55
CA GLN A 130 3.31 1.86 -18.50
C GLN A 130 3.78 3.29 -18.20
N LEU A 131 4.74 3.45 -17.29
CA LEU A 131 5.34 4.75 -17.00
C LEU A 131 6.17 5.28 -18.18
N MET A 132 6.90 4.40 -18.88
CA MET A 132 7.69 4.77 -20.07
C MET A 132 6.80 5.33 -21.18
N ASP A 133 5.66 4.66 -21.43
CA ASP A 133 4.68 5.11 -22.42
C ASP A 133 4.04 6.45 -22.04
N LEU A 134 3.75 6.65 -20.75
CA LEU A 134 3.03 7.83 -20.28
C LEU A 134 3.93 9.07 -20.08
N TYR A 135 5.16 8.88 -19.60
CA TYR A 135 6.05 9.96 -19.15
C TYR A 135 7.33 10.12 -19.98
N GLY A 136 7.58 9.23 -20.96
CA GLY A 136 8.75 9.30 -21.81
C GLY A 136 10.03 9.38 -20.97
N LYS A 137 10.89 10.38 -21.19
CA LYS A 137 12.19 10.49 -20.51
C LYS A 137 12.13 10.54 -18.98
N SER A 138 11.01 11.00 -18.40
CA SER A 138 10.84 11.15 -16.95
C SER A 138 10.33 9.89 -16.24
N TRP A 139 10.07 8.80 -16.97
CA TRP A 139 9.46 7.59 -16.40
C TRP A 139 10.25 7.01 -15.22
N LYS A 140 11.59 7.07 -15.28
CA LYS A 140 12.46 6.56 -14.22
C LYS A 140 12.31 7.35 -12.93
N ASP A 141 12.21 8.66 -13.02
CA ASP A 141 12.08 9.54 -11.85
C ASP A 141 10.75 9.29 -11.13
N VAL A 142 9.68 9.08 -11.90
CA VAL A 142 8.36 8.67 -11.37
C VAL A 142 8.47 7.29 -10.73
N TYR A 143 9.03 6.31 -11.45
CA TYR A 143 9.20 4.94 -10.97
C TYR A 143 9.95 4.90 -9.64
N TYR A 144 11.13 5.52 -9.56
CA TYR A 144 11.93 5.53 -8.34
C TYR A 144 11.23 6.23 -7.19
N SER A 145 10.52 7.33 -7.45
CA SER A 145 9.74 8.03 -6.42
C SER A 145 8.62 7.16 -5.85
N VAL A 146 7.90 6.43 -6.72
CA VAL A 146 6.85 5.50 -6.30
C VAL A 146 7.43 4.31 -5.55
N MET A 147 8.49 3.67 -6.05
CA MET A 147 9.14 2.54 -5.36
C MET A 147 9.68 2.95 -3.98
N LEU A 148 10.26 4.15 -3.86
CA LEU A 148 10.69 4.68 -2.57
C LEU A 148 9.53 4.95 -1.60
N CYS A 149 8.33 5.27 -2.12
CA CYS A 149 7.11 5.36 -1.34
C CYS A 149 6.62 3.98 -0.89
N PHE A 150 6.65 2.98 -1.78
CA PHE A 150 6.22 1.61 -1.50
C PHE A 150 7.01 0.95 -0.37
N ARG A 151 8.30 1.25 -0.23
CA ARG A 151 9.13 0.81 0.92
C ARG A 151 8.60 1.26 2.28
N GLU A 152 7.72 2.26 2.31
CA GLU A 152 7.11 2.79 3.53
C GLU A 152 5.71 2.22 3.82
N LEU A 153 5.16 1.33 2.98
CA LEU A 153 3.87 0.66 3.20
C LEU A 153 3.94 -0.35 4.33
N TYR A 154 2.86 -0.51 5.10
CA TYR A 154 2.84 -1.47 6.21
C TYR A 154 2.97 -2.90 5.68
N ALA A 155 3.70 -3.76 6.39
CA ALA A 155 3.85 -5.17 5.97
C ALA A 155 2.61 -6.00 6.36
N CYS A 156 1.94 -5.60 7.44
CA CYS A 156 0.78 -6.31 7.96
C CYS A 156 -0.04 -5.40 8.86
N SER A 157 -1.27 -5.81 9.12
CA SER A 157 -2.12 -5.20 10.13
C SER A 157 -2.97 -6.23 10.86
N PHE A 158 -3.53 -5.85 12.00
CA PHE A 158 -4.44 -6.71 12.73
C PHE A 158 -5.52 -5.92 13.43
N PHE A 159 -6.64 -6.59 13.63
CA PHE A 159 -7.70 -6.17 14.54
C PHE A 159 -7.74 -7.19 15.68
N GLU A 160 -7.38 -6.73 16.88
CA GLU A 160 -7.20 -7.55 18.09
C GLU A 160 -8.38 -8.53 18.28
N GLY A 161 -8.04 -9.82 18.48
CA GLY A 161 -9.03 -10.87 18.70
C GLY A 161 -9.94 -11.20 17.50
N SER A 162 -9.66 -10.66 16.32
CA SER A 162 -10.54 -10.80 15.14
C SER A 162 -9.78 -11.17 13.87
N LEU A 163 -8.97 -10.25 13.32
CA LEU A 163 -8.38 -10.39 11.99
C LEU A 163 -6.87 -10.16 12.04
N PHE A 164 -6.12 -10.99 11.33
CA PHE A 164 -4.74 -10.70 10.93
C PHE A 164 -4.74 -10.56 9.41
N MET A 165 -4.27 -9.41 8.92
CA MET A 165 -4.36 -9.01 7.51
C MET A 165 -2.95 -8.81 6.96
N VAL A 166 -2.67 -9.59 5.92
CA VAL A 166 -1.43 -9.64 5.15
C VAL A 166 -1.82 -9.79 3.69
N HIS A 167 -0.87 -9.59 2.78
CA HIS A 167 -1.13 -9.80 1.36
C HIS A 167 -1.19 -11.28 1.00
N GLY A 168 -0.12 -12.03 1.28
CA GLY A 168 -0.04 -13.46 0.99
C GLY A 168 -0.64 -14.28 2.13
N GLY A 169 0.18 -14.61 3.13
CA GLY A 169 -0.21 -15.57 4.15
C GLY A 169 0.53 -15.43 5.47
N VAL A 170 0.13 -16.26 6.43
CA VAL A 170 0.76 -16.28 7.75
C VAL A 170 2.18 -16.86 7.68
N PRO A 171 3.13 -16.34 8.45
CA PRO A 171 4.46 -16.92 8.57
C PRO A 171 4.42 -18.40 8.99
N THR A 172 5.34 -19.20 8.45
CA THR A 172 5.38 -20.66 8.73
C THR A 172 5.98 -20.98 10.09
N ARG A 173 6.70 -20.03 10.67
CA ARG A 173 7.32 -20.13 11.99
C ARG A 173 6.60 -19.26 12.99
N PRO A 174 6.58 -19.63 14.29
CA PRO A 174 6.07 -18.75 15.33
C PRO A 174 6.80 -17.40 15.30
N ILE A 175 6.01 -16.33 15.21
CA ILE A 175 6.48 -14.95 15.22
C ILE A 175 5.85 -14.20 16.39
N ASP A 176 6.63 -13.32 17.01
CA ASP A 176 6.12 -12.38 17.99
C ASP A 176 5.72 -11.06 17.34
N LEU A 177 4.96 -10.25 18.07
CA LEU A 177 4.53 -8.93 17.61
C LEU A 177 5.73 -7.99 17.37
N ASP A 178 6.81 -8.07 18.17
CA ASP A 178 8.01 -7.25 17.94
C ASP A 178 8.64 -7.53 16.58
N SER A 179 8.67 -8.80 16.15
CA SER A 179 9.16 -9.17 14.83
C SER A 179 8.36 -8.55 13.70
N LEU A 180 7.03 -8.46 13.85
CA LEU A 180 6.16 -7.81 12.88
C LEU A 180 6.39 -6.30 12.78
N THR A 181 6.75 -5.64 13.90
CA THR A 181 7.07 -4.20 13.88
C THR A 181 8.26 -3.85 12.97
N LYS A 182 9.14 -4.83 12.73
CA LYS A 182 10.34 -4.72 11.88
C LYS A 182 10.26 -5.61 10.64
N ALA A 183 9.09 -6.13 10.29
CA ALA A 183 8.91 -7.06 9.17
C ALA A 183 9.48 -6.50 7.85
N SER A 184 9.25 -5.21 7.55
CA SER A 184 9.81 -4.56 6.35
C SER A 184 11.35 -4.54 6.26
N GLN A 185 12.06 -4.89 7.34
CA GLN A 185 13.53 -4.95 7.40
C GLN A 185 14.05 -6.39 7.47
N LYS A 186 13.16 -7.39 7.57
CA LYS A 186 13.49 -8.81 7.68
C LYS A 186 13.02 -9.52 6.41
N LEU A 187 13.91 -9.71 5.44
CA LEU A 187 13.56 -10.21 4.11
C LEU A 187 12.76 -11.51 4.14
N ASP A 188 13.22 -12.53 4.89
CA ASP A 188 12.54 -13.83 4.99
C ASP A 188 11.12 -13.72 5.57
N LEU A 189 10.94 -12.85 6.58
CA LEU A 189 9.61 -12.64 7.18
C LEU A 189 8.71 -11.85 6.22
N LEU A 190 9.26 -10.85 5.54
CA LEU A 190 8.52 -10.08 4.55
C LEU A 190 8.09 -10.97 3.40
N GLU A 191 8.97 -11.84 2.90
CA GLU A 191 8.65 -12.82 1.86
C GLU A 191 7.46 -13.68 2.26
N GLU A 192 7.48 -14.27 3.46
CA GLU A 192 6.34 -15.07 3.94
C GLU A 192 5.03 -14.26 4.01
N LEU A 193 5.06 -13.03 4.52
CA LEU A 193 3.86 -12.17 4.60
C LEU A 193 3.31 -11.76 3.22
N LEU A 194 4.17 -11.69 2.21
CA LEU A 194 3.81 -11.27 0.85
C LEU A 194 3.51 -12.44 -0.09
N TRP A 195 3.99 -13.65 0.18
CA TRP A 195 3.95 -14.74 -0.81
C TRP A 195 3.38 -16.07 -0.30
N ASN A 196 3.16 -16.25 1.00
CA ASN A 196 2.62 -17.52 1.48
C ASN A 196 1.20 -17.76 0.97
N ASP A 197 0.96 -18.96 0.48
CA ASP A 197 -0.35 -19.46 0.07
C ASP A 197 -0.82 -20.60 1.01
N PRO A 198 -2.15 -20.79 1.18
CA PRO A 198 -2.73 -21.83 2.03
C PRO A 198 -2.69 -23.26 1.45
#